data_AF-A0A149PQA1-F1
#
_entry.id   AF-A0A149PQA1-F1
#
_cell.length_a   1.000
_cell.length_b   1.000
_cell.length_c   1.000
_cell.angle_alpha   90.00
_cell.angle_beta   90.00
_cell.angle_gamma   90.00
#
_symmetry.space_group_name_H-M   'P 1'
#
loop_
_entity.id
_entity.type
_entity.pdbx_description
1 polymer ?
#
loop_
_entity_poly.entity_id
_entity_poly.type
_entity_poly.pdbx_seq_one_letter_code
_entity_poly.pdbx_strand_id
1 'polypeptide(L)'
;MNRYVFLILLPIALAACGGNESSQRAKPEDTAATAGDYERGPHRGRMLRDGDFALEVTVYETNTPPHFRLYAYRNDKPLAPGEVKATIQLKRLDGEVNNFSFIPEKDYLVGSGEVVEPHSFDVKADAVVGGKNYAWSYASYEGRTTIDPKAAADAGVVVESAEPGTIRDTVSLMGNVAVDTGRFAAVKARFPGVVRSVAVEMGQRVSAGQTLATVEGNDSMRTYSVTAPFSGVVLARSTSVGDVAADNTLFEIADLSEVWVDLRALGSDAERLSPGQMVTIRSATGGLEATGKLQGILPLASAGQTVVARVALTNSEGRWRPGMAVSAEVVIAETEVPLTVKESGLQRFRDFTVVFAQVGNSYEVRMLELGRRDGDRVEVLKGLKPGTRYVSEQSYLIRADIEKSGASHDH
;
A
#
# COMPACT_ATOMS: atom_id res chain seq x y z
N MET A 1 60.07 2.25 -31.97
CA MET A 1 60.57 3.49 -32.60
C MET A 1 59.41 4.48 -32.62
N ASN A 2 59.45 5.71 -32.13
CA ASN A 2 60.55 6.53 -31.66
C ASN A 2 60.02 7.56 -30.63
N ARG A 3 60.89 7.95 -29.69
CA ARG A 3 60.80 9.06 -28.72
C ARG A 3 60.48 10.40 -29.44
N TYR A 4 59.95 11.45 -28.81
CA TYR A 4 60.68 12.33 -27.88
C TYR A 4 59.76 13.30 -27.10
N VAL A 5 60.20 13.53 -25.87
CA VAL A 5 59.87 14.61 -24.92
C VAL A 5 60.50 15.93 -25.41
N PHE A 6 59.81 17.06 -25.23
CA PHE A 6 60.47 18.36 -25.14
C PHE A 6 59.79 19.26 -24.11
N LEU A 7 60.54 19.50 -23.03
CA LEU A 7 60.33 20.52 -22.00
C LEU A 7 60.93 21.84 -22.52
N ILE A 8 60.20 22.95 -22.42
CA ILE A 8 60.81 24.29 -22.47
C ILE A 8 60.24 25.12 -21.31
N LEU A 9 61.14 25.41 -20.37
CA LEU A 9 61.06 26.49 -19.37
C LEU A 9 61.49 27.80 -20.03
N LEU A 10 60.79 28.89 -19.74
CA LEU A 10 61.28 30.26 -19.97
C LEU A 10 60.90 31.16 -18.77
N PRO A 11 61.86 31.81 -18.08
CA PRO A 11 61.59 32.76 -17.00
C PRO A 11 61.80 34.20 -17.49
N ILE A 12 60.88 35.13 -17.17
CA ILE A 12 61.20 36.56 -17.12
C ILE A 12 60.47 37.19 -15.92
N ALA A 13 61.24 37.87 -15.08
CA ALA A 13 60.82 38.55 -13.87
C ALA A 13 60.56 40.06 -14.10
N LEU A 14 59.52 40.53 -13.39
CA LEU A 14 59.26 41.85 -12.79
C LEU A 14 59.59 43.17 -13.53
N ALA A 15 58.55 44.01 -13.65
CA ALA A 15 58.60 45.42 -13.23
C ALA A 15 57.21 45.87 -12.73
N ALA A 16 57.21 46.61 -11.62
CA ALA A 16 56.06 47.01 -10.82
C ALA A 16 55.49 48.39 -11.19
N CYS A 17 54.19 48.58 -10.94
CA CYS A 17 53.45 49.80 -10.58
C CYS A 17 52.04 49.29 -10.20
N GLY A 18 51.50 49.39 -8.99
CA GLY A 18 51.32 50.57 -8.14
C GLY A 18 49.87 51.07 -8.29
N GLY A 19 48.99 50.81 -7.31
CA GLY A 19 47.76 51.61 -7.14
C GLY A 19 46.45 50.88 -6.84
N ASN A 20 46.07 50.95 -5.56
CA ASN A 20 44.73 51.04 -4.96
C ASN A 20 43.77 49.84 -4.86
N GLU A 21 43.46 49.60 -3.59
CA GLU A 21 42.44 48.74 -3.00
C GLU A 21 41.01 49.15 -3.38
N SER A 22 40.20 48.16 -3.72
CA SER A 22 38.78 48.13 -3.34
C SER A 22 38.35 46.68 -3.21
N SER A 23 38.49 46.13 -2.00
CA SER A 23 37.93 44.84 -1.61
C SER A 23 36.40 44.92 -1.58
N GLN A 24 35.73 44.47 -2.64
CA GLN A 24 34.33 44.09 -2.57
C GLN A 24 34.23 42.66 -2.03
N ARG A 25 33.74 42.59 -0.80
CA ARG A 25 33.46 41.39 -0.01
C ARG A 25 32.41 40.55 -0.74
N ALA A 26 32.80 39.37 -1.23
CA ALA A 26 31.86 38.35 -1.68
C ALA A 26 31.00 37.89 -0.49
N LYS A 27 29.69 37.73 -0.72
CA LYS A 27 28.74 37.11 0.20
C LYS A 27 29.20 35.69 0.53
N PRO A 28 29.05 35.19 1.78
CA PRO A 28 29.21 33.78 2.05
C PRO A 28 28.04 33.00 1.41
N GLU A 29 28.37 31.92 0.74
CA GLU A 29 27.44 30.89 0.29
C GLU A 29 26.75 30.23 1.48
N ASP A 30 25.45 29.97 1.35
CA ASP A 30 24.63 29.18 2.26
C ASP A 30 25.10 27.72 2.28
N THR A 31 26.11 27.41 3.10
CA THR A 31 26.30 26.04 3.58
C THR A 31 25.23 25.73 4.61
N ALA A 32 24.22 24.97 4.22
CA ALA A 32 23.24 24.40 5.12
C ALA A 32 23.97 23.58 6.21
N ALA A 33 23.89 24.04 7.46
CA ALA A 33 24.41 23.30 8.61
C ALA A 33 23.65 21.98 8.76
N THR A 34 24.38 20.88 8.66
CA THR A 34 23.93 19.51 8.92
C THR A 34 23.55 19.32 10.39
N ALA A 35 22.58 18.46 10.68
CA ALA A 35 21.92 18.34 11.99
C ALA A 35 22.79 17.80 13.15
N GLY A 36 24.11 17.68 13.01
CA GLY A 36 25.01 17.05 14.00
C GLY A 36 26.09 17.95 14.62
N ASP A 37 26.55 19.00 13.94
CA ASP A 37 27.70 19.82 14.40
C ASP A 37 27.24 21.07 15.14
N TYR A 38 26.66 20.90 16.34
CA TYR A 38 26.33 22.02 17.20
C TYR A 38 26.73 21.76 18.65
N GLU A 39 27.16 22.83 19.31
CA GLU A 39 27.52 22.80 20.71
C GLU A 39 26.31 22.38 21.57
N ARG A 40 26.52 21.40 22.45
CA ARG A 40 25.51 20.91 23.40
C ARG A 40 25.64 21.66 24.72
N GLY A 41 24.53 22.17 25.23
CA GLY A 41 24.49 22.78 26.57
C GLY A 41 24.36 21.76 27.71
N PRO A 42 24.32 22.23 28.97
CA PRO A 42 24.18 21.38 30.15
C PRO A 42 22.95 20.47 30.16
N HIS A 43 21.89 20.83 29.44
CA HIS A 43 20.65 20.06 29.32
C HIS A 43 20.61 19.23 28.03
N ARG A 44 21.76 19.05 27.36
CA ARG A 44 21.93 18.32 26.09
C ARG A 44 21.15 18.94 24.92
N GLY A 45 20.72 20.20 25.06
CA GLY A 45 20.08 20.98 24.01
C GLY A 45 21.07 21.61 23.06
N ARG A 46 20.57 22.22 21.98
CA ARG A 46 21.37 23.01 21.04
C ARG A 46 21.71 24.35 21.64
N MET A 47 23.00 24.66 21.78
CA MET A 47 23.46 25.96 22.25
C MET A 47 23.49 26.98 21.10
N LEU A 48 22.80 28.10 21.29
CA LEU A 48 22.77 29.23 20.36
C LEU A 48 23.50 30.40 21.00
N ARG A 49 24.71 30.73 20.53
CA ARG A 49 25.55 31.78 21.12
C ARG A 49 25.54 33.06 20.28
N ASP A 50 25.57 34.20 20.95
CA ASP A 50 25.87 35.52 20.37
C ASP A 50 26.52 36.41 21.43
N GLY A 51 27.85 36.55 21.32
CA GLY A 51 28.66 37.30 22.27
C GLY A 51 28.64 36.66 23.67
N ASP A 52 28.23 37.44 24.67
CA ASP A 52 28.14 37.01 26.07
C ASP A 52 26.84 36.26 26.39
N PHE A 53 25.86 36.25 25.48
CA PHE A 53 24.57 35.60 25.67
C PHE A 53 24.50 34.27 24.95
N ALA A 54 23.86 33.29 25.59
CA ALA A 54 23.53 32.03 24.96
C ALA A 54 22.13 31.54 25.33
N LEU A 55 21.49 30.85 24.40
CA LEU A 55 20.20 30.19 24.57
C LEU A 55 20.34 28.71 24.21
N GLU A 56 20.16 27.83 25.18
CA GLU A 56 20.07 26.40 24.95
C GLU A 56 18.63 26.02 24.63
N VAL A 57 18.40 25.39 23.47
CA VAL A 57 17.09 24.91 23.01
C VAL A 57 17.01 23.40 23.19
N THR A 58 16.04 22.92 23.96
CA THR A 58 15.73 21.49 24.12
C THR A 58 14.28 21.19 23.73
N VAL A 59 14.04 19.96 23.26
CA VAL A 59 12.70 19.38 23.17
C VAL A 59 12.58 18.38 24.31
N TYR A 60 11.56 18.54 25.16
CA TYR A 60 11.31 17.69 26.32
C TYR A 60 10.03 16.88 26.12
N GLU A 61 10.12 15.56 26.29
CA GLU A 61 9.04 14.61 25.98
C GLU A 61 8.81 13.54 27.08
N THR A 62 9.49 13.65 28.22
CA THR A 62 9.36 12.66 29.30
C THR A 62 8.06 12.85 30.09
N ASN A 63 7.12 11.90 29.94
CA ASN A 63 5.79 11.88 30.58
C ASN A 63 4.87 13.06 30.20
N THR A 64 5.16 13.76 29.12
CA THR A 64 4.36 14.87 28.57
C THR A 64 4.49 14.91 27.06
N PRO A 65 3.51 15.46 26.31
CA PRO A 65 3.70 15.76 24.89
C PRO A 65 4.99 16.57 24.65
N PRO A 66 5.70 16.34 23.53
CA PRO A 66 6.96 17.00 23.23
C PRO A 66 6.78 18.51 23.18
N HIS A 67 7.56 19.28 23.94
CA HIS A 67 7.50 20.73 23.95
C HIS A 67 8.90 21.34 24.09
N PHE A 68 9.06 22.59 23.66
CA PHE A 68 10.33 23.29 23.84
C PHE A 68 10.55 23.69 25.30
N ARG A 69 11.80 23.55 25.76
CA ARG A 69 12.33 24.25 26.93
C ARG A 69 13.58 25.03 26.54
N LEU A 70 13.71 26.25 27.05
CA LEU A 70 14.86 27.09 26.79
C LEU A 70 15.57 27.44 28.09
N TYR A 71 16.90 27.36 28.07
CA TYR A 71 17.75 27.75 29.19
C TYR A 71 18.66 28.89 28.72
N ALA A 72 18.64 30.00 29.44
CA ALA A 72 19.39 31.19 29.07
C ALA A 72 20.66 31.31 29.90
N TYR A 73 21.74 31.78 29.28
CA TYR A 73 23.04 31.95 29.92
C TYR A 73 23.65 33.30 29.58
N ARG A 74 24.39 33.87 30.54
CA ARG A 74 25.28 35.01 30.30
C ARG A 74 26.68 34.68 30.83
N ASN A 75 27.69 34.74 29.98
CA ASN A 75 29.06 34.30 30.28
C ASN A 75 29.07 32.89 30.92
N ASP A 76 28.34 31.96 30.31
CA ASP A 76 28.15 30.56 30.74
C ASP A 76 27.53 30.35 32.11
N LYS A 77 26.98 31.40 32.73
CA LYS A 77 26.21 31.31 33.97
C LYS A 77 24.71 31.37 33.67
N PRO A 78 23.88 30.54 34.32
CA PRO A 78 22.42 30.58 34.13
C PRO A 78 21.85 31.98 34.40
N LEU A 79 20.95 32.40 33.52
CA LEU A 79 20.18 33.63 33.62
C LEU A 79 18.75 33.31 34.04
N ALA A 80 18.14 34.13 34.89
CA ALA A 80 16.77 33.88 35.34
C ALA A 80 15.80 33.95 34.15
N PRO A 81 14.87 32.98 33.98
CA PRO A 81 14.01 32.93 32.80
C PRO A 81 13.09 34.15 32.68
N GLY A 82 12.73 34.80 33.80
CA GLY A 82 11.96 36.05 33.80
C GLY A 82 12.65 37.24 33.14
N GLU A 83 13.97 37.19 32.92
CA GLU A 83 14.74 38.23 32.25
C GLU A 83 14.75 38.10 30.72
N VAL A 84 14.22 37.00 30.19
CA VAL A 84 14.31 36.63 28.78
C VAL A 84 12.92 36.52 28.17
N LYS A 85 12.70 37.25 27.07
CA LYS A 85 11.54 37.03 26.20
C LYS A 85 12.00 36.32 24.95
N ALA A 86 11.51 35.11 24.70
CA ALA A 86 11.90 34.33 23.54
C ALA A 86 10.70 33.96 22.66
N THR A 87 10.96 33.76 21.37
CA THR A 87 10.03 33.17 20.43
C THR A 87 10.78 32.19 19.53
N ILE A 88 10.12 31.09 19.16
CA ILE A 88 10.64 30.14 18.17
C ILE A 88 9.62 30.02 17.05
N GLN A 89 10.08 30.11 15.82
CA GLN A 89 9.32 29.81 14.63
C GLN A 89 9.88 28.56 13.97
N LEU A 90 9.02 27.60 13.68
CA LEU A 90 9.35 26.40 12.90
C LEU A 90 8.72 26.52 11.52
N LYS A 91 9.49 26.25 10.47
CA LYS A 91 9.00 26.13 9.11
C LYS A 91 9.26 24.71 8.60
N ARG A 92 8.19 24.01 8.22
CA ARG A 92 8.24 22.63 7.73
C ARG A 92 8.44 22.56 6.22
N LEU A 93 8.81 21.37 5.73
CA LEU A 93 9.04 21.12 4.30
C LEU A 93 7.82 21.44 3.43
N ASP A 94 6.63 21.18 3.95
CA ASP A 94 5.35 21.43 3.28
C ASP A 94 4.89 22.90 3.36
N GLY A 95 5.72 23.78 3.94
CA GLY A 95 5.45 25.21 4.07
C GLY A 95 4.67 25.60 5.32
N GLU A 96 4.26 24.65 6.17
CA GLU A 96 3.61 24.97 7.45
C GLU A 96 4.55 25.77 8.36
N VAL A 97 4.00 26.79 9.02
CA VAL A 97 4.73 27.62 9.98
C VAL A 97 4.05 27.58 11.34
N ASN A 98 4.77 27.16 12.37
CA ASN A 98 4.31 27.15 13.76
C ASN A 98 5.12 28.17 14.56
N ASN A 99 4.46 28.98 15.40
CA ASN A 99 5.11 29.97 16.26
C ASN A 99 4.89 29.59 17.73
N PHE A 100 5.96 29.60 18.49
CA PHE A 100 5.99 29.26 19.91
C PHE A 100 6.38 30.49 20.71
N SER A 101 5.58 30.79 21.72
CA SER A 101 5.89 31.79 22.75
C SER A 101 6.32 31.07 24.02
N PHE A 102 7.03 31.78 24.88
CA PHE A 102 7.63 31.18 26.07
C PHE A 102 7.27 31.93 27.33
N ILE A 103 6.99 31.19 28.40
CA ILE A 103 6.76 31.74 29.74
C ILE A 103 7.79 31.18 30.73
N PRO A 104 8.22 31.95 31.74
CA PRO A 104 9.11 31.44 32.78
C PRO A 104 8.45 30.33 33.62
N GLU A 105 9.16 29.22 33.80
CA GLU A 105 8.80 28.13 34.71
C GLU A 105 10.06 27.59 35.38
N LYS A 106 10.11 27.66 36.72
CA LYS A 106 11.29 27.26 37.52
C LYS A 106 12.56 27.96 37.01
N ASP A 107 13.51 27.20 36.46
CA ASP A 107 14.80 27.63 35.96
C ASP A 107 14.87 27.67 34.41
N TYR A 108 13.75 27.46 33.71
CA TYR A 108 13.66 27.49 32.25
C TYR A 108 12.49 28.33 31.73
N LEU A 109 12.48 28.54 30.42
CA LEU A 109 11.36 29.05 29.64
C LEU A 109 10.62 27.87 29.00
N VAL A 110 9.32 27.71 29.27
CA VAL A 110 8.48 26.65 28.68
C VAL A 110 7.69 27.17 27.48
N GLY A 111 7.68 26.39 26.40
CA GLY A 111 6.97 26.73 25.15
C GLY A 111 5.46 26.56 25.24
N SER A 112 4.71 27.39 24.51
CA SER A 112 3.24 27.46 24.53
C SER A 112 2.52 26.35 23.75
N GLY A 113 3.19 25.28 23.31
CA GLY A 113 2.59 24.25 22.46
C GLY A 113 3.46 23.02 22.24
N GLU A 114 2.85 22.02 21.59
CA GLU A 114 3.48 20.75 21.26
C GLU A 114 4.33 20.85 19.98
N VAL A 115 5.48 20.17 19.98
CA VAL A 115 6.38 20.01 18.84
C VAL A 115 6.12 18.65 18.20
N VAL A 116 5.12 18.62 17.31
CA VAL A 116 4.66 17.38 16.66
C VAL A 116 5.75 16.79 15.74
N GLU A 117 5.86 15.47 15.69
CA GLU A 117 6.76 14.76 14.78
C GLU A 117 6.33 14.85 13.30
N PRO A 118 7.27 14.69 12.33
CA PRO A 118 8.71 14.55 12.53
C PRO A 118 9.35 15.87 12.97
N HIS A 119 10.46 15.82 13.72
CA HIS A 119 11.24 17.02 14.11
C HIS A 119 12.13 17.52 12.97
N SER A 120 11.49 17.74 11.83
CA SER A 120 12.09 18.12 10.56
C SER A 120 11.62 19.50 10.12
N PHE A 121 12.40 20.53 10.45
CA PHE A 121 12.04 21.94 10.28
C PHE A 121 13.26 22.85 10.15
N ASP A 122 13.05 24.00 9.51
CA ASP A 122 13.90 25.17 9.68
C ASP A 122 13.45 25.92 10.93
N VAL A 123 14.40 26.22 11.82
CA VAL A 123 14.14 26.94 13.07
C VAL A 123 14.61 28.37 12.93
N LYS A 124 13.79 29.32 13.36
CA LYS A 124 14.21 30.66 13.72
C LYS A 124 13.93 30.89 15.20
N ALA A 125 14.96 31.22 15.97
CA ALA A 125 14.84 31.54 17.38
C ALA A 125 15.21 33.00 17.60
N ASP A 126 14.32 33.75 18.27
CA ASP A 126 14.55 35.15 18.64
C ASP A 126 14.49 35.28 20.16
N ALA A 127 15.36 36.09 20.75
CA ALA A 127 15.36 36.39 22.17
C ALA A 127 15.62 37.88 22.45
N VAL A 128 15.00 38.41 23.49
CA VAL A 128 15.18 39.79 23.97
C VAL A 128 15.57 39.74 25.44
N VAL A 129 16.73 40.31 25.76
CA VAL A 129 17.27 40.37 27.13
C VAL A 129 17.83 41.76 27.38
N GLY A 130 17.34 42.44 28.42
CA GLY A 130 17.80 43.79 28.78
C GLY A 130 17.66 44.82 27.64
N GLY A 131 16.69 44.65 26.74
CA GLY A 131 16.47 45.53 25.57
C GLY A 131 17.34 45.23 24.34
N LYS A 132 18.26 44.26 24.41
CA LYS A 132 19.04 43.78 23.26
C LYS A 132 18.35 42.58 22.62
N ASN A 133 18.31 42.56 21.28
CA ASN A 133 17.71 41.49 20.48
C ASN A 133 18.79 40.53 19.98
N TYR A 134 18.43 39.25 19.95
CA TYR A 134 19.25 38.15 19.45
C TYR A 134 18.40 37.31 18.51
N ALA A 135 18.99 36.83 17.42
CA ALA A 135 18.29 36.02 16.42
C ALA A 135 19.23 34.95 15.86
N TRP A 136 18.72 33.73 15.76
CA TRP A 136 19.42 32.58 15.19
C TRP A 136 18.52 31.85 14.21
N SER A 137 19.12 31.27 13.17
CA SER A 137 18.42 30.38 12.23
C SER A 137 19.24 29.12 12.02
N TYR A 138 18.59 27.96 11.99
CA TYR A 138 19.25 26.68 11.73
C TYR A 138 18.29 25.62 11.18
N ALA A 139 18.84 24.64 10.47
CA ALA A 139 18.11 23.45 10.04
C ALA A 139 18.17 22.34 11.11
N SER A 140 17.07 21.63 11.30
CA SER A 140 16.97 20.39 12.07
C SER A 140 16.12 19.42 11.28
N TYR A 141 16.75 18.53 10.51
CA TYR A 141 16.06 17.59 9.63
C TYR A 141 16.20 16.18 10.16
N GLU A 142 15.12 15.63 10.73
CA GLU A 142 15.03 14.23 11.12
C GLU A 142 14.04 13.50 10.21
N GLY A 143 14.36 12.25 9.82
CA GLY A 143 13.44 11.48 8.99
C GLY A 143 13.25 12.05 7.58
N ARG A 144 14.24 12.79 7.06
CA ARG A 144 14.21 13.42 5.72
C ARG A 144 15.41 12.96 4.89
N THR A 145 15.18 12.76 3.60
CA THR A 145 16.24 12.61 2.59
C THR A 145 15.91 13.39 1.32
N THR A 146 16.90 13.59 0.45
CA THR A 146 16.72 14.13 -0.91
C THR A 146 17.32 13.16 -1.90
N ILE A 147 16.53 12.75 -2.90
CA ILE A 147 16.93 11.80 -3.93
C ILE A 147 16.72 12.45 -5.29
N ASP A 148 17.68 12.28 -6.20
CA ASP A 148 17.55 12.74 -7.58
C ASP A 148 16.32 12.08 -8.26
N PRO A 149 15.46 12.85 -8.96
CA PRO A 149 14.24 12.30 -9.56
C PRO A 149 14.47 11.16 -10.55
N LYS A 150 15.59 11.20 -11.30
CA LYS A 150 15.91 10.13 -12.24
C LYS A 150 16.33 8.87 -11.49
N ALA A 151 17.14 9.00 -10.44
CA ALA A 151 17.51 7.87 -9.60
C ALA A 151 16.29 7.23 -8.91
N ALA A 152 15.35 8.04 -8.41
CA ALA A 152 14.11 7.55 -7.81
C ALA A 152 13.25 6.79 -8.84
N ALA A 153 13.10 7.34 -10.06
CA ALA A 153 12.36 6.70 -11.14
C ALA A 153 13.02 5.40 -11.61
N ASP A 154 14.34 5.39 -11.82
CA ASP A 154 15.11 4.21 -12.22
C ASP A 154 15.04 3.09 -11.16
N ALA A 155 14.84 3.46 -9.89
CA ALA A 155 14.64 2.52 -8.79
C ALA A 155 13.17 2.07 -8.61
N GLY A 156 12.24 2.55 -9.44
CA GLY A 156 10.83 2.16 -9.42
C GLY A 156 9.99 2.82 -8.33
N VAL A 157 10.43 3.97 -7.78
CA VAL A 157 9.64 4.74 -6.80
C VAL A 157 8.41 5.32 -7.48
N VAL A 158 7.22 4.91 -7.02
CA VAL A 158 5.93 5.46 -7.49
C VAL A 158 5.40 6.41 -6.43
N VAL A 159 4.90 7.56 -6.86
CA VAL A 159 4.30 8.58 -5.99
C VAL A 159 2.85 8.81 -6.39
N GLU A 160 1.97 8.80 -5.40
CA GLU A 160 0.54 9.13 -5.52
C GLU A 160 0.15 10.26 -4.59
N SER A 161 -1.01 10.86 -4.83
CA SER A 161 -1.63 11.79 -3.91
C SER A 161 -2.53 11.05 -2.93
N ALA A 162 -2.49 11.43 -1.66
CA ALA A 162 -3.44 10.94 -0.67
C ALA A 162 -4.79 11.62 -0.89
N GLU A 163 -5.83 10.83 -1.19
CA GLU A 163 -7.14 11.31 -1.64
C GLU A 163 -8.28 10.57 -0.92
N PRO A 164 -9.50 11.12 -0.90
CA PRO A 164 -10.68 10.38 -0.46
C PRO A 164 -10.80 9.06 -1.24
N GLY A 165 -11.32 8.03 -0.59
CA GLY A 165 -11.46 6.72 -1.21
C GLY A 165 -12.52 5.88 -0.55
N THR A 166 -12.79 4.73 -1.15
CA THR A 166 -13.71 3.73 -0.60
C THR A 166 -12.88 2.58 -0.05
N ILE A 167 -13.10 2.23 1.22
CA ILE A 167 -12.54 1.02 1.83
C ILE A 167 -13.60 -0.08 1.78
N ARG A 168 -13.22 -1.24 1.27
CA ARG A 168 -14.09 -2.40 1.16
C ARG A 168 -13.85 -3.40 2.28
N ASP A 169 -14.84 -3.63 3.11
CA ASP A 169 -14.80 -4.80 3.99
C ASP A 169 -15.06 -6.03 3.13
N THR A 170 -14.17 -7.01 3.22
CA THR A 170 -14.29 -8.26 2.48
C THR A 170 -14.33 -9.47 3.40
N VAL A 171 -14.93 -10.55 2.91
CA VAL A 171 -14.84 -11.88 3.52
C VAL A 171 -14.19 -12.80 2.51
N SER A 172 -13.12 -13.48 2.94
CA SER A 172 -12.42 -14.48 2.13
C SER A 172 -13.06 -15.85 2.32
N LEU A 173 -13.58 -16.42 1.23
CA LEU A 173 -14.21 -17.72 1.21
C LEU A 173 -13.45 -18.67 0.28
N MET A 174 -13.57 -19.97 0.55
CA MET A 174 -13.06 -21.03 -0.31
C MET A 174 -14.19 -21.87 -0.85
N GLY A 175 -14.00 -22.42 -2.05
CA GLY A 175 -15.04 -23.18 -2.71
C GLY A 175 -14.56 -23.95 -3.92
N ASN A 176 -15.51 -24.34 -4.75
CA ASN A 176 -15.23 -25.01 -6.01
C ASN A 176 -16.18 -24.54 -7.11
N VAL A 177 -15.71 -24.65 -8.35
CA VAL A 177 -16.57 -24.53 -9.53
C VAL A 177 -17.52 -25.74 -9.54
N ALA A 178 -18.80 -25.50 -9.82
CA ALA A 178 -19.86 -26.48 -9.91
C ALA A 178 -20.61 -26.34 -11.23
N VAL A 179 -21.25 -27.44 -11.67
CA VAL A 179 -22.13 -27.42 -12.83
C VAL A 179 -23.43 -26.71 -12.45
N ASP A 180 -23.93 -25.85 -13.34
CA ASP A 180 -25.29 -25.34 -13.25
C ASP A 180 -26.27 -26.50 -13.49
N THR A 181 -27.01 -26.90 -12.46
CA THR A 181 -27.96 -28.03 -12.55
C THR A 181 -29.12 -27.75 -13.49
N GLY A 182 -29.44 -26.48 -13.78
CA GLY A 182 -30.42 -26.10 -14.80
C GLY A 182 -29.92 -26.28 -16.24
N ARG A 183 -28.60 -26.45 -16.41
CA ARG A 183 -27.90 -26.64 -17.68
C ARG A 183 -27.28 -28.03 -17.81
N PHE A 184 -27.81 -29.00 -17.07
CA PHE A 184 -27.32 -30.38 -17.00
C PHE A 184 -28.41 -31.37 -17.41
N ALA A 185 -28.03 -32.43 -18.13
CA ALA A 185 -28.91 -33.55 -18.46
C ALA A 185 -28.21 -34.90 -18.28
N ALA A 186 -28.86 -35.78 -17.52
CA ALA A 186 -28.57 -37.21 -17.50
C ALA A 186 -29.40 -37.89 -18.60
N VAL A 187 -28.75 -38.24 -19.71
CA VAL A 187 -29.38 -38.85 -20.88
C VAL A 187 -29.49 -40.35 -20.68
N LYS A 188 -30.71 -40.87 -20.79
CA LYS A 188 -31.05 -42.29 -20.67
C LYS A 188 -31.61 -42.84 -21.98
N ALA A 189 -31.62 -44.17 -22.12
CA ALA A 189 -32.38 -44.81 -23.19
C ALA A 189 -33.88 -44.60 -22.97
N ARG A 190 -34.62 -44.42 -24.07
CA ARG A 190 -36.08 -44.27 -24.01
C ARG A 190 -36.78 -45.61 -23.77
N PHE A 191 -36.22 -46.69 -24.32
CA PHE A 191 -36.73 -48.05 -24.20
C PHE A 191 -35.57 -49.00 -23.92
N PRO A 192 -35.74 -50.01 -23.05
CA PRO A 192 -34.69 -50.98 -22.77
C PRO A 192 -34.19 -51.69 -24.04
N GLY A 193 -32.87 -51.88 -24.15
CA GLY A 193 -32.26 -52.43 -25.35
C GLY A 193 -30.75 -52.65 -25.26
N VAL A 194 -30.15 -53.14 -26.35
CA VAL A 194 -28.70 -53.33 -26.47
C VAL A 194 -28.08 -52.16 -27.22
N VAL A 195 -27.00 -51.59 -26.68
CA VAL A 195 -26.24 -50.52 -27.34
C VAL A 195 -25.50 -51.08 -28.54
N ARG A 196 -25.82 -50.59 -29.74
CA ARG A 196 -25.20 -51.03 -31.01
C ARG A 196 -24.04 -50.15 -31.44
N SER A 197 -24.07 -48.86 -31.11
CA SER A 197 -22.99 -47.93 -31.41
C SER A 197 -22.96 -46.80 -30.39
N VAL A 198 -21.77 -46.23 -30.20
CA VAL A 198 -21.53 -45.02 -29.42
C VAL A 198 -20.73 -44.06 -30.30
N ALA A 199 -21.23 -42.84 -30.46
CA ALA A 199 -20.69 -41.85 -31.41
C ALA A 199 -19.91 -40.72 -30.71
N VAL A 200 -19.84 -40.72 -29.38
CA VAL A 200 -19.20 -39.65 -28.60
C VAL A 200 -18.32 -40.16 -27.47
N GLU A 201 -17.35 -39.32 -27.09
CA GLU A 201 -16.42 -39.53 -25.98
C GLU A 201 -16.61 -38.49 -24.87
N MET A 202 -16.12 -38.79 -23.66
CA MET A 202 -16.05 -37.83 -22.57
C MET A 202 -15.18 -36.63 -22.96
N GLY A 203 -15.62 -35.42 -22.63
CA GLY A 203 -14.99 -34.14 -22.99
C GLY A 203 -15.36 -33.63 -24.38
N GLN A 204 -16.05 -34.41 -25.21
CA GLN A 204 -16.47 -33.98 -26.54
C GLN A 204 -17.60 -32.95 -26.45
N ARG A 205 -17.53 -31.91 -27.28
CA ARG A 205 -18.65 -30.98 -27.51
C ARG A 205 -19.66 -31.61 -28.45
N VAL A 206 -20.93 -31.48 -28.10
CA VAL A 206 -22.07 -31.98 -28.88
C VAL A 206 -23.05 -30.86 -29.18
N SER A 207 -23.74 -30.96 -30.31
CA SER A 207 -24.85 -30.06 -30.67
C SER A 207 -26.20 -30.67 -30.28
N ALA A 208 -27.19 -29.82 -30.00
CA ALA A 208 -28.57 -30.27 -29.79
C ALA A 208 -29.04 -31.16 -30.94
N GLY A 209 -29.62 -32.33 -30.62
CA GLY A 209 -30.07 -33.33 -31.58
C GLY A 209 -28.99 -34.25 -32.16
N GLN A 210 -27.70 -34.01 -31.88
CA GLN A 210 -26.61 -34.89 -32.31
C GLN A 210 -26.80 -36.30 -31.73
N THR A 211 -26.60 -37.33 -32.55
CA THR A 211 -26.66 -38.72 -32.09
C THR A 211 -25.46 -39.04 -31.20
N LEU A 212 -25.73 -39.56 -30.00
CA LEU A 212 -24.76 -39.97 -28.99
C LEU A 212 -24.51 -41.48 -29.04
N ALA A 213 -25.56 -42.26 -29.23
CA ALA A 213 -25.54 -43.72 -29.34
C ALA A 213 -26.75 -44.22 -30.12
N THR A 214 -26.68 -45.46 -30.61
CA THR A 214 -27.85 -46.18 -31.16
C THR A 214 -28.15 -47.39 -30.31
N VAL A 215 -29.42 -47.57 -29.94
CA VAL A 215 -29.91 -48.69 -29.12
C VAL A 215 -30.88 -49.52 -29.94
N GLU A 216 -30.74 -50.84 -29.88
CA GLU A 216 -31.73 -51.78 -30.42
C GLU A 216 -32.69 -52.19 -29.32
N GLY A 217 -33.97 -51.83 -29.45
CA GLY A 217 -34.97 -52.13 -28.43
C GLY A 217 -35.31 -53.61 -28.38
N ASN A 218 -35.34 -54.20 -27.17
CA ASN A 218 -35.51 -55.65 -26.97
C ASN A 218 -36.81 -56.19 -27.61
N ASP A 219 -37.93 -55.49 -27.45
CA ASP A 219 -39.24 -55.99 -27.89
C ASP A 219 -39.50 -55.78 -29.39
N SER A 220 -38.92 -54.74 -29.97
CA SER A 220 -39.18 -54.35 -31.35
C SER A 220 -38.10 -54.80 -32.33
N MET A 221 -36.91 -55.14 -31.82
CA MET A 221 -35.68 -55.35 -32.61
C MET A 221 -35.34 -54.20 -33.57
N ARG A 222 -35.89 -53.00 -33.31
CA ARG A 222 -35.62 -51.79 -34.09
C ARG A 222 -34.55 -50.96 -33.40
N THR A 223 -33.62 -50.46 -34.20
CA THR A 223 -32.62 -49.49 -33.76
C THR A 223 -33.21 -48.09 -33.70
N TYR A 224 -32.91 -47.35 -32.63
CA TYR A 224 -33.24 -45.94 -32.49
C TYR A 224 -32.06 -45.15 -31.91
N SER A 225 -32.02 -43.85 -32.20
CA SER A 225 -30.93 -42.98 -31.75
C SER A 225 -31.24 -42.36 -30.38
N VAL A 226 -30.24 -42.36 -29.52
CA VAL A 226 -30.17 -41.53 -28.31
C VAL A 226 -29.44 -40.26 -28.69
N THR A 227 -30.05 -39.10 -28.48
CA THR A 227 -29.56 -37.80 -28.96
C THR A 227 -29.29 -36.83 -27.82
N ALA A 228 -28.45 -35.82 -28.08
CA ALA A 228 -28.17 -34.74 -27.13
C ALA A 228 -29.41 -33.84 -26.98
N PRO A 229 -29.92 -33.59 -25.76
CA PRO A 229 -31.09 -32.72 -25.56
C PRO A 229 -30.78 -31.23 -25.82
N PHE A 230 -29.52 -30.82 -25.68
CA PHE A 230 -29.03 -29.47 -25.94
C PHE A 230 -27.55 -29.50 -26.33
N SER A 231 -27.03 -28.37 -26.81
CA SER A 231 -25.61 -28.22 -27.12
C SER A 231 -24.78 -28.09 -25.83
N GLY A 232 -23.73 -28.88 -25.68
CA GLY A 232 -22.95 -28.93 -24.44
C GLY A 232 -21.70 -29.79 -24.55
N VAL A 233 -21.15 -30.18 -23.40
CA VAL A 233 -19.99 -31.07 -23.27
C VAL A 233 -20.43 -32.36 -22.59
N VAL A 234 -19.98 -33.50 -23.12
CA VAL A 234 -20.17 -34.82 -22.49
C VAL A 234 -19.28 -34.89 -21.24
N LEU A 235 -19.87 -34.80 -20.05
CA LEU A 235 -19.17 -34.88 -18.77
C LEU A 235 -18.86 -36.33 -18.37
N ALA A 236 -19.76 -37.25 -18.70
CA ALA A 236 -19.57 -38.67 -18.43
C ALA A 236 -20.19 -39.51 -19.55
N ARG A 237 -19.57 -40.66 -19.80
CA ARG A 237 -20.12 -41.75 -20.60
C ARG A 237 -20.07 -43.02 -19.76
N SER A 238 -21.25 -43.56 -19.47
CA SER A 238 -21.43 -44.75 -18.62
C SER A 238 -21.98 -45.93 -19.42
N THR A 239 -21.63 -46.00 -20.71
CA THR A 239 -22.06 -47.08 -21.61
C THR A 239 -21.04 -47.35 -22.71
N SER A 240 -21.02 -48.58 -23.19
CA SER A 240 -20.21 -49.11 -24.28
C SER A 240 -21.06 -49.94 -25.24
N VAL A 241 -20.54 -50.20 -26.44
CA VAL A 241 -21.19 -51.11 -27.40
C VAL A 241 -21.34 -52.51 -26.78
N GLY A 242 -22.53 -53.08 -26.87
CA GLY A 242 -22.89 -54.37 -26.27
C GLY A 242 -23.56 -54.27 -24.90
N ASP A 243 -23.51 -53.11 -24.24
CA ASP A 243 -24.16 -52.92 -22.95
C ASP A 243 -25.69 -52.95 -23.07
N VAL A 244 -26.34 -53.34 -21.97
CA VAL A 244 -27.80 -53.22 -21.83
C VAL A 244 -28.11 -51.81 -21.35
N ALA A 245 -28.78 -51.03 -22.19
CA ALA A 245 -29.34 -49.75 -21.82
C ALA A 245 -30.74 -49.96 -21.26
N ALA A 246 -30.94 -49.66 -19.97
CA ALA A 246 -32.22 -49.73 -19.27
C ALA A 246 -32.49 -48.40 -18.57
N ASP A 247 -32.70 -48.41 -17.25
CA ASP A 247 -32.96 -47.19 -16.45
C ASP A 247 -31.69 -46.43 -16.04
N ASN A 248 -30.52 -46.93 -16.44
CA ASN A 248 -29.23 -46.31 -16.17
C ASN A 248 -29.00 -45.08 -17.06
N THR A 249 -28.28 -44.11 -16.51
CA THR A 249 -27.75 -42.97 -17.27
C THR A 249 -26.67 -43.45 -18.22
N LEU A 250 -26.80 -43.11 -19.49
CA LEU A 250 -25.83 -43.45 -20.54
C LEU A 250 -24.80 -42.33 -20.71
N PHE A 251 -25.26 -41.08 -20.70
CA PHE A 251 -24.42 -39.89 -20.85
C PHE A 251 -24.84 -38.80 -19.87
N GLU A 252 -23.87 -38.03 -19.40
CA GLU A 252 -24.11 -36.78 -18.70
C GLU A 252 -23.62 -35.64 -19.58
N ILE A 253 -24.49 -34.67 -19.86
CA ILE A 253 -24.18 -33.53 -20.73
C ILE A 253 -24.46 -32.25 -19.97
N ALA A 254 -23.52 -31.29 -20.05
CA ALA A 254 -23.70 -29.97 -19.46
C ALA A 254 -23.34 -28.86 -20.44
N ASP A 255 -24.12 -27.78 -20.45
CA ASP A 255 -23.71 -26.50 -21.03
C ASP A 255 -22.82 -25.77 -20.00
N LEU A 256 -21.52 -25.74 -20.29
CA LEU A 256 -20.49 -25.14 -19.43
C LEU A 256 -20.18 -23.69 -19.79
N SER A 257 -20.96 -23.04 -20.66
CA SER A 257 -20.77 -21.62 -21.00
C SER A 257 -21.03 -20.68 -19.81
N GLU A 258 -21.75 -21.18 -18.81
CA GLU A 258 -21.93 -20.59 -17.50
C GLU A 258 -21.72 -21.69 -16.45
N VAL A 259 -21.04 -21.35 -15.35
CA VAL A 259 -20.80 -22.28 -14.25
C VAL A 259 -21.19 -21.60 -12.94
N TRP A 260 -21.44 -22.42 -11.93
CA TRP A 260 -21.57 -21.93 -10.58
C TRP A 260 -20.24 -21.99 -9.86
N VAL A 261 -20.07 -21.10 -8.89
CA VAL A 261 -19.01 -21.17 -7.90
C VAL A 261 -19.68 -21.28 -6.54
N ASP A 262 -19.49 -22.43 -5.91
CA ASP A 262 -20.06 -22.74 -4.61
C ASP A 262 -19.01 -22.46 -3.54
N LEU A 263 -19.20 -21.35 -2.81
CA LEU A 263 -18.33 -20.88 -1.74
C LEU A 263 -18.86 -21.34 -0.39
N ARG A 264 -17.96 -21.76 0.49
CA ARG A 264 -18.30 -22.21 1.84
C ARG A 264 -18.11 -21.07 2.83
N ALA A 265 -19.17 -20.69 3.53
CA ALA A 265 -19.16 -19.68 4.57
C ALA A 265 -19.58 -20.28 5.91
N LEU A 266 -18.99 -19.79 7.01
CA LEU A 266 -19.13 -20.35 8.36
C LEU A 266 -19.50 -19.24 9.34
N GLY A 267 -20.39 -19.55 10.30
CA GLY A 267 -20.69 -18.68 11.44
C GLY A 267 -20.98 -17.23 11.04
N SER A 268 -20.22 -16.29 11.60
CA SER A 268 -20.38 -14.84 11.39
C SER A 268 -20.16 -14.40 9.94
N ASP A 269 -19.37 -15.13 9.16
CA ASP A 269 -19.16 -14.78 7.75
C ASP A 269 -20.44 -15.00 6.95
N ALA A 270 -21.14 -16.11 7.21
CA ALA A 270 -22.41 -16.42 6.57
C ALA A 270 -23.49 -15.36 6.86
N GLU A 271 -23.51 -14.80 8.07
CA GLU A 271 -24.48 -13.77 8.49
C GLU A 271 -24.28 -12.42 7.77
N ARG A 272 -23.07 -12.16 7.25
CA ARG A 272 -22.71 -10.92 6.53
C ARG A 272 -22.94 -11.03 5.02
N LEU A 273 -23.23 -12.24 4.52
CA LEU A 273 -23.46 -12.48 3.10
C LEU A 273 -24.90 -12.11 2.71
N SER A 274 -25.05 -11.50 1.55
CA SER A 274 -26.36 -11.12 1.01
C SER A 274 -26.35 -11.16 -0.53
N PRO A 275 -27.46 -11.60 -1.16
CA PRO A 275 -27.58 -11.57 -2.61
C PRO A 275 -27.23 -10.20 -3.21
N GLY A 276 -26.53 -10.20 -4.34
CA GLY A 276 -26.12 -9.00 -5.06
C GLY A 276 -24.71 -8.49 -4.71
N GLN A 277 -24.11 -8.96 -3.62
CA GLN A 277 -22.72 -8.63 -3.27
C GLN A 277 -21.75 -9.03 -4.39
N MET A 278 -20.77 -8.16 -4.64
CA MET A 278 -19.73 -8.40 -5.63
C MET A 278 -18.73 -9.41 -5.09
N VAL A 279 -18.31 -10.34 -5.94
CA VAL A 279 -17.37 -11.41 -5.59
C VAL A 279 -16.23 -11.45 -6.59
N THR A 280 -15.00 -11.33 -6.12
CA THR A 280 -13.81 -11.58 -6.93
C THR A 280 -13.36 -13.01 -6.70
N ILE A 281 -13.31 -13.82 -7.76
CA ILE A 281 -13.00 -15.25 -7.71
C ILE A 281 -11.64 -15.48 -8.36
N ARG A 282 -10.77 -16.21 -7.66
CA ARG A 282 -9.45 -16.62 -8.13
C ARG A 282 -9.32 -18.13 -8.09
N SER A 283 -8.69 -18.73 -9.11
CA SER A 283 -8.35 -20.15 -9.05
C SER A 283 -7.32 -20.41 -7.95
N ALA A 284 -7.47 -21.49 -7.19
CA ALA A 284 -6.54 -21.83 -6.10
C ALA A 284 -5.10 -22.07 -6.58
N THR A 285 -4.91 -22.44 -7.85
CA THR A 285 -3.59 -22.63 -8.49
C THR A 285 -2.97 -21.35 -9.05
N GLY A 286 -3.67 -20.21 -8.96
CA GLY A 286 -3.31 -18.96 -9.62
C GLY A 286 -3.54 -18.95 -11.14
N GLY A 287 -3.52 -17.76 -11.75
CA GLY A 287 -3.58 -17.56 -13.20
C GLY A 287 -4.98 -17.37 -13.81
N LEU A 288 -6.03 -17.44 -13.00
CA LEU A 288 -7.40 -17.08 -13.38
C LEU A 288 -8.02 -16.16 -12.34
N GLU A 289 -8.62 -15.08 -12.80
CA GLU A 289 -9.42 -14.16 -12.00
C GLU A 289 -10.68 -13.79 -12.77
N ALA A 290 -11.81 -13.73 -12.07
CA ALA A 290 -13.06 -13.24 -12.63
C ALA A 290 -13.94 -12.65 -11.53
N THR A 291 -14.82 -11.73 -11.92
CA THR A 291 -15.80 -11.13 -11.01
C THR A 291 -17.19 -11.69 -11.27
N GLY A 292 -17.93 -11.95 -10.21
CA GLY A 292 -19.33 -12.38 -10.25
C GLY A 292 -20.17 -11.67 -9.20
N LYS A 293 -21.47 -12.01 -9.17
CA LYS A 293 -22.39 -11.56 -8.12
C LYS A 293 -22.90 -12.75 -7.34
N LEU A 294 -22.95 -12.61 -6.02
CA LEU A 294 -23.57 -13.60 -5.16
C LEU A 294 -25.06 -13.70 -5.50
N GLN A 295 -25.50 -14.84 -6.01
CA GLN A 295 -26.93 -15.07 -6.30
C GLN A 295 -27.72 -15.30 -5.01
N GLY A 296 -27.10 -16.01 -4.07
CA GLY A 296 -27.70 -16.24 -2.76
C GLY A 296 -27.00 -17.34 -1.98
N ILE A 297 -27.59 -17.65 -0.83
CA ILE A 297 -27.11 -18.65 0.11
C ILE A 297 -28.10 -19.81 0.07
N LEU A 298 -27.61 -21.02 -0.17
CA LEU A 298 -28.45 -22.20 -0.20
C LEU A 298 -28.95 -22.54 1.22
N PRO A 299 -30.23 -22.89 1.40
CA PRO A 299 -30.85 -23.09 2.72
C PRO A 299 -30.41 -24.38 3.44
N LEU A 300 -29.40 -25.08 2.91
CA LEU A 300 -28.91 -26.34 3.45
C LEU A 300 -27.60 -26.09 4.21
N ALA A 301 -27.70 -25.89 5.53
CA ALA A 301 -26.55 -25.90 6.40
C ALA A 301 -26.09 -27.36 6.61
N SER A 302 -24.83 -27.65 6.35
CA SER A 302 -24.22 -28.94 6.70
C SER A 302 -23.85 -28.97 8.19
N ALA A 303 -23.45 -30.14 8.70
CA ALA A 303 -22.89 -30.27 10.04
C ALA A 303 -21.74 -29.27 10.24
N GLY A 304 -21.85 -28.40 11.25
CA GLY A 304 -20.89 -27.32 11.51
C GLY A 304 -21.28 -25.92 11.00
N GLN A 305 -22.57 -25.67 10.72
CA GLN A 305 -23.08 -24.34 10.32
C GLN A 305 -22.41 -23.77 9.06
N THR A 306 -21.91 -24.64 8.18
CA THR A 306 -21.41 -24.21 6.87
C THR A 306 -22.59 -24.04 5.93
N VAL A 307 -22.70 -22.86 5.33
CA VAL A 307 -23.65 -22.59 4.24
C VAL A 307 -22.90 -22.48 2.91
N VAL A 308 -23.62 -22.75 1.82
CA VAL A 308 -23.09 -22.59 0.47
C VAL A 308 -23.60 -21.29 -0.13
N ALA A 309 -22.68 -20.37 -0.37
CA ALA A 309 -22.89 -19.10 -1.06
C ALA A 309 -22.58 -19.29 -2.55
N ARG A 310 -23.60 -19.16 -3.40
CA ARG A 310 -23.50 -19.49 -4.83
C ARG A 310 -23.33 -18.24 -5.68
N VAL A 311 -22.31 -18.25 -6.52
CA VAL A 311 -22.00 -17.19 -7.48
C VAL A 311 -22.16 -17.74 -8.90
N ALA A 312 -22.85 -16.98 -9.77
CA ALA A 312 -22.90 -17.31 -11.19
C ALA A 312 -21.70 -16.69 -11.91
N LEU A 313 -21.05 -17.49 -12.76
CA LEU A 313 -19.83 -17.08 -13.45
C LEU A 313 -19.89 -17.45 -14.93
N THR A 314 -19.71 -16.46 -15.80
CA THR A 314 -19.58 -16.68 -17.24
C THR A 314 -18.29 -17.44 -17.54
N ASN A 315 -18.39 -18.46 -18.39
CA ASN A 315 -17.30 -19.38 -18.73
C ASN A 315 -17.25 -19.67 -20.23
N SER A 316 -17.37 -18.62 -21.05
CA SER A 316 -17.35 -18.72 -22.52
C SER A 316 -16.08 -19.38 -23.08
N GLU A 317 -14.93 -19.15 -22.44
CA GLU A 317 -13.65 -19.76 -22.81
C GLU A 317 -13.48 -21.19 -22.27
N GLY A 318 -14.37 -21.67 -21.40
CA GLY A 318 -14.28 -23.01 -20.79
C GLY A 318 -13.10 -23.19 -19.83
N ARG A 319 -12.51 -22.09 -19.33
CA ARG A 319 -11.33 -22.12 -18.44
C ARG A 319 -11.69 -22.52 -17.00
N TRP A 320 -12.91 -22.20 -16.55
CA TRP A 320 -13.45 -22.61 -15.27
C TRP A 320 -14.07 -24.00 -15.39
N ARG A 321 -13.34 -25.02 -14.96
CA ARG A 321 -13.78 -26.42 -15.05
C ARG A 321 -14.48 -26.86 -13.77
N PRO A 322 -15.64 -27.53 -13.84
CA PRO A 322 -16.29 -28.11 -12.66
C PRO A 322 -15.31 -28.94 -11.82
N GLY A 323 -15.39 -28.80 -10.50
CA GLY A 323 -14.47 -29.42 -9.53
C GLY A 323 -13.20 -28.62 -9.24
N MET A 324 -12.88 -27.57 -10.01
CA MET A 324 -11.73 -26.71 -9.74
C MET A 324 -11.90 -25.96 -8.42
N ALA A 325 -10.87 -26.01 -7.55
CA ALA A 325 -10.84 -25.26 -6.30
C ALA A 325 -10.60 -23.76 -6.56
N VAL A 326 -11.30 -22.92 -5.80
CA VAL A 326 -11.22 -21.47 -5.92
C VAL A 326 -11.18 -20.80 -4.54
N SER A 327 -10.58 -19.62 -4.49
CA SER A 327 -10.71 -18.65 -3.41
C SER A 327 -11.53 -17.47 -3.92
N ALA A 328 -12.31 -16.85 -3.04
CA ALA A 328 -13.10 -15.69 -3.41
C ALA A 328 -13.10 -14.64 -2.31
N GLU A 329 -13.09 -13.37 -2.71
CA GLU A 329 -13.28 -12.22 -1.83
C GLU A 329 -14.67 -11.65 -2.10
N VAL A 330 -15.54 -11.69 -1.09
CA VAL A 330 -16.89 -11.12 -1.16
C VAL A 330 -16.87 -9.74 -0.52
N VAL A 331 -17.27 -8.70 -1.25
CA VAL A 331 -17.44 -7.35 -0.71
C VAL A 331 -18.73 -7.29 0.09
N ILE A 332 -18.62 -7.06 1.40
CA ILE A 332 -19.74 -7.09 2.34
C ILE A 332 -20.17 -5.70 2.80
N ALA A 333 -19.27 -4.72 2.78
CA ALA A 333 -19.57 -3.31 3.01
C ALA A 333 -18.57 -2.44 2.25
N GLU A 334 -19.03 -1.26 1.86
CA GLU A 334 -18.19 -0.21 1.27
C GLU A 334 -18.36 1.05 2.12
N THR A 335 -17.26 1.64 2.56
CA THR A 335 -17.26 2.86 3.36
C THR A 335 -16.43 3.92 2.65
N GLU A 336 -17.03 5.05 2.33
CA GLU A 336 -16.29 6.23 1.89
C GLU A 336 -15.55 6.85 3.08
N VAL A 337 -14.26 7.10 2.90
CA VAL A 337 -13.40 7.71 3.92
C VAL A 337 -12.71 8.96 3.35
N PRO A 338 -12.49 9.99 4.17
CA PRO A 338 -12.01 11.28 3.68
C PRO A 338 -10.56 11.26 3.17
N LEU A 339 -9.77 10.26 3.57
CA LEU A 339 -8.37 10.14 3.17
C LEU A 339 -7.91 8.68 3.15
N THR A 340 -7.26 8.29 2.06
CA THR A 340 -6.68 6.96 1.88
C THR A 340 -5.27 7.02 1.32
N VAL A 341 -4.48 6.01 1.66
CA VAL A 341 -3.18 5.70 1.05
C VAL A 341 -3.14 4.23 0.64
N LYS A 342 -2.30 3.88 -0.34
CA LYS A 342 -2.03 2.48 -0.70
C LYS A 342 -1.31 1.77 0.43
N GLU A 343 -1.72 0.54 0.70
CA GLU A 343 -1.11 -0.32 1.71
C GLU A 343 0.37 -0.61 1.39
N SER A 344 0.73 -0.72 0.09
CA SER A 344 2.11 -0.88 -0.38
C SER A 344 3.03 0.31 -0.05
N GLY A 345 2.46 1.50 0.19
CA GLY A 345 3.21 2.70 0.55
C GLY A 345 3.59 2.75 2.03
N LEU A 346 2.91 1.96 2.88
CA LEU A 346 3.14 1.95 4.31
C LEU A 346 4.46 1.25 4.66
N GLN A 347 5.21 1.86 5.58
CA GLN A 347 6.41 1.26 6.17
C GLN A 347 6.36 1.30 7.69
N ARG A 348 6.99 0.31 8.30
CA ARG A 348 7.37 0.40 9.71
C ARG A 348 8.62 1.30 9.80
N PHE A 349 8.59 2.28 10.69
CA PHE A 349 9.72 3.14 11.02
C PHE A 349 9.72 3.39 12.52
N ARG A 350 10.74 2.86 13.22
CA ARG A 350 10.78 2.78 14.69
C ARG A 350 9.46 2.17 15.23
N ASP A 351 8.80 2.87 16.15
CA ASP A 351 7.56 2.44 16.78
C ASP A 351 6.28 2.84 16.02
N PHE A 352 6.41 3.43 14.83
CA PHE A 352 5.28 3.96 14.05
C PHE A 352 5.11 3.30 12.68
N THR A 353 3.89 3.37 12.16
CA THR A 353 3.60 3.09 10.75
C THR A 353 3.55 4.42 10.02
N VAL A 354 4.29 4.51 8.92
CA VAL A 354 4.56 5.77 8.24
C VAL A 354 4.38 5.66 6.74
N VAL A 355 4.19 6.82 6.10
CA VAL A 355 4.46 7.02 4.67
C VAL A 355 5.58 8.04 4.50
N PHE A 356 6.15 8.12 3.30
CA PHE A 356 7.12 9.15 2.96
C PHE A 356 6.45 10.18 2.06
N ALA A 357 6.20 11.38 2.59
CA ALA A 357 5.68 12.50 1.83
C ALA A 357 6.77 13.08 0.92
N GLN A 358 6.43 13.39 -0.33
CA GLN A 358 7.32 13.98 -1.31
C GLN A 358 7.03 15.48 -1.47
N VAL A 359 8.06 16.32 -1.33
CA VAL A 359 8.02 17.74 -1.68
C VAL A 359 9.23 18.05 -2.56
N GLY A 360 8.98 18.30 -3.85
CA GLY A 360 10.06 18.38 -4.84
C GLY A 360 10.84 17.07 -4.89
N ASN A 361 12.15 17.14 -4.62
CA ASN A 361 13.06 15.99 -4.61
C ASN A 361 13.30 15.42 -3.20
N SER A 362 12.68 16.03 -2.19
CA SER A 362 12.84 15.65 -0.80
C SER A 362 11.70 14.75 -0.34
N TYR A 363 12.04 13.76 0.48
CA TYR A 363 11.13 12.79 1.05
C TYR A 363 11.22 12.87 2.57
N GLU A 364 10.07 12.92 3.25
CA GLU A 364 9.99 13.08 4.69
C GLU A 364 9.00 12.11 5.32
N VAL A 365 9.39 11.51 6.45
CA VAL A 365 8.54 10.61 7.23
C VAL A 365 7.27 11.32 7.70
N ARG A 366 6.12 10.69 7.49
CA ARG A 366 4.83 11.08 8.07
C ARG A 366 4.27 9.92 8.87
N MET A 367 4.21 10.08 10.18
CA MET A 367 3.60 9.11 11.08
C MET A 367 2.10 9.16 10.94
N LEU A 368 1.46 8.00 10.84
CA LEU A 368 0.03 7.91 10.57
C LEU A 368 -0.72 7.25 11.72
N GLU A 369 -1.89 7.81 12.03
CA GLU A 369 -2.96 7.10 12.73
C GLU A 369 -3.87 6.48 11.67
N LEU A 370 -3.95 5.15 11.63
CA LEU A 370 -4.61 4.40 10.57
C LEU A 370 -5.97 3.84 11.04
N GLY A 371 -6.91 3.78 10.11
CA GLY A 371 -8.25 3.23 10.32
C GLY A 371 -8.46 1.89 9.61
N ARG A 372 -9.59 1.80 8.91
CA ARG A 372 -9.97 0.61 8.12
C ARG A 372 -8.99 0.34 6.99
N ARG A 373 -8.92 -0.91 6.54
CA ARG A 373 -8.08 -1.34 5.42
C ARG A 373 -8.76 -2.47 4.65
N ASP A 374 -8.49 -2.54 3.35
CA ASP A 374 -9.06 -3.56 2.46
C ASP A 374 -8.01 -4.39 1.70
N GLY A 375 -6.73 -4.26 2.05
CA GLY A 375 -5.61 -4.97 1.42
C GLY A 375 -4.99 -4.24 0.23
N ASP A 376 -5.69 -3.25 -0.35
CA ASP A 376 -5.14 -2.33 -1.35
C ASP A 376 -4.94 -0.94 -0.75
N ARG A 377 -5.93 -0.44 -0.02
CA ARG A 377 -5.94 0.89 0.58
C ARG A 377 -6.20 0.85 2.07
N VAL A 378 -5.70 1.88 2.75
CA VAL A 378 -5.84 2.10 4.18
C VAL A 378 -6.36 3.51 4.44
N GLU A 379 -7.36 3.63 5.29
CA GLU A 379 -7.88 4.89 5.81
C GLU A 379 -6.84 5.58 6.69
N VAL A 380 -6.64 6.88 6.48
CA VAL A 380 -5.76 7.71 7.30
C VAL A 380 -6.60 8.64 8.17
N LEU A 381 -6.53 8.45 9.49
CA LEU A 381 -7.26 9.24 10.47
C LEU A 381 -6.50 10.53 10.85
N LYS A 382 -5.18 10.44 11.01
CA LYS A 382 -4.30 11.58 11.32
C LYS A 382 -2.90 11.41 10.73
N GLY A 383 -2.15 12.52 10.66
CA GLY A 383 -0.72 12.52 10.31
C GLY A 383 -0.40 12.81 8.85
N LEU A 384 -1.42 12.96 8.01
CA LEU A 384 -1.27 13.31 6.60
C LEU A 384 -2.37 14.30 6.17
N LYS A 385 -2.00 15.32 5.39
CA LYS A 385 -2.96 16.28 4.84
C LYS A 385 -3.55 15.73 3.53
N PRO A 386 -4.84 15.97 3.22
CA PRO A 386 -5.39 15.65 1.91
C PRO A 386 -4.59 16.27 0.77
N GLY A 387 -4.40 15.53 -0.32
CA GLY A 387 -3.61 15.93 -1.49
C GLY A 387 -2.09 15.80 -1.30
N THR A 388 -1.61 15.35 -0.12
CA THR A 388 -0.17 15.14 0.09
C THR A 388 0.35 14.07 -0.87
N ARG A 389 1.37 14.40 -1.65
CA ARG A 389 2.10 13.44 -2.47
C ARG A 389 2.93 12.53 -1.57
N TYR A 390 2.83 11.22 -1.73
CA TYR A 390 3.56 10.24 -0.94
C TYR A 390 4.02 9.06 -1.79
N VAL A 391 5.05 8.38 -1.34
CA VAL A 391 5.57 7.19 -2.02
C VAL A 391 4.63 6.01 -1.80
N SER A 392 3.94 5.59 -2.87
CA SER A 392 2.95 4.51 -2.85
C SER A 392 3.54 3.14 -3.18
N GLU A 393 4.69 3.07 -3.87
CA GLU A 393 5.40 1.83 -4.18
C GLU A 393 6.91 2.03 -4.03
N GLN A 394 7.64 0.96 -3.69
CA GLN A 394 9.08 0.97 -3.40
C GLN A 394 9.50 1.92 -2.25
N SER A 395 8.61 2.13 -1.27
CA SER A 395 8.86 2.98 -0.09
C SER A 395 10.01 2.51 0.82
N TYR A 396 10.40 1.23 0.74
CA TYR A 396 11.56 0.68 1.46
C TYR A 396 12.87 1.41 1.13
N LEU A 397 13.07 1.84 -0.13
CA LEU A 397 14.29 2.52 -0.55
C LEU A 397 14.45 3.86 0.18
N ILE A 398 13.36 4.60 0.30
CA ILE A 398 13.33 5.88 1.02
C ILE A 398 13.63 5.67 2.50
N ARG A 399 13.04 4.62 3.10
CA ARG A 399 13.32 4.26 4.48
C ARG A 399 14.81 3.99 4.70
N ALA A 400 15.40 3.13 3.87
CA ALA A 400 16.80 2.72 4.01
C ALA A 400 17.76 3.92 3.91
N ASP A 401 17.47 4.87 3.01
CA ASP A 401 18.30 6.06 2.84
C ASP A 401 18.17 7.04 4.03
N ILE A 402 16.96 7.19 4.58
CA ILE A 402 16.71 7.97 5.80
C ILE A 402 17.40 7.33 7.01
N GLU A 403 17.30 6.02 7.19
CA GLU A 403 17.95 5.30 8.30
C GLU A 403 19.47 5.38 8.21
N LYS A 404 20.05 5.27 7.01
CA LYS A 404 21.49 5.46 6.78
C LYS A 404 21.94 6.87 7.17
N SER A 405 21.18 7.88 6.78
CA SER A 405 21.48 9.28 7.12
C SER A 405 21.37 9.52 8.63
N GLY A 406 20.40 8.91 9.32
CA GLY A 406 20.25 8.99 10.77
C GLY A 406 21.37 8.30 11.55
N ALA A 407 21.75 7.08 11.16
CA ALA A 407 22.76 6.27 11.86
C ALA A 407 24.17 6.88 11.82
N SER A 408 24.47 7.74 10.83
CA SER A 408 25.76 8.43 10.75
C SER A 408 25.97 9.50 11.84
N HIS A 409 24.94 9.82 12.63
CA HIS A 409 24.95 10.92 13.60
C HIS A 409 24.91 10.48 15.08
N ASP A 410 24.81 9.18 15.37
CA ASP A 410 24.77 8.62 16.75
C ASP A 410 26.16 8.22 17.31
N HIS A 411 27.26 8.62 16.65
CA HIS A 411 28.64 8.24 17.01
C HIS A 411 29.41 9.31 17.79
#